data_AF-Q09CA7-F1
#
_entry.id   AF-Q09CA7-F1
#
_cell.length_a   1.000
_cell.length_b   1.000
_cell.length_c   1.000
_cell.angle_alpha   90.00
_cell.angle_beta   90.00
_cell.angle_gamma   90.00
#
_symmetry.space_group_name_H-M   'P 1'
#
loop_
_entity.id
_entity.type
_entity.pdbx_description
1 polymer ?
#
loop_
_entity_poly.entity_id
_entity_poly.type
_entity_poly.pdbx_seq_one_letter_code
_entity_poly.pdbx_strand_id
1 'polypeptide(L)'
;MNRKSLLLGIAAPLCMTAAVGCAPEPEREEEVSPVATDRQSLVLTGQKFVVNSVMNGDDERCRVPSSLLTAGNFQANRQLLIRRGTTLRGICTVDVVASTSGDFEMSSAGFLNRVRIIGDPSLTATGNTVEVANEYAAGTAPGIAEPASSLTDANTNSSGKVKEYTARASGAQVAYTVPHPFEKYTFEQAELIHNADPVRNAIWALGIDNNVSGTLNRYHITAAEISGASFPGLGSFISSQITNAVSFHGELSCTTSEVRVGGAIEPAFRQGVAEIIREELNDPTLRVHWSSGICFDGTAPTNFVNAMSVNGRGLQLEQDSTLILGNATRRNQVATATKSVFDCLIDGADNSPTSTPSTPWSVSSGTAAYATSGDCKRYIAEIEVPNVPGGHTLSAGASTCVDGRTAHVDYYRWTGVGYWARIGGGNITYVDDGTTCSAQLSVEPSYTYLQPSSVGSGSTGTTRLRAVVRASDSSGAAVPAFFSVM
;
A
#
# COMPACT_ATOMS: atom_id res chain seq x y z
N MET A 1 -34.14 -34.69 42.96
CA MET A 1 -35.61 -34.60 42.82
C MET A 1 -35.92 -34.23 41.38
N ASN A 2 -36.49 -35.18 40.64
CA ASN A 2 -36.95 -35.02 39.26
C ASN A 2 -38.24 -34.20 39.22
N ARG A 3 -38.35 -33.23 38.30
CA ARG A 3 -39.63 -32.92 37.65
C ARG A 3 -39.43 -32.58 36.18
N LYS A 4 -39.88 -33.52 35.34
CA LYS A 4 -40.28 -33.32 33.96
C LYS A 4 -41.59 -32.52 33.94
N SER A 5 -41.77 -31.68 32.94
CA SER A 5 -43.09 -31.41 32.34
C SER A 5 -42.93 -31.13 30.84
N LEU A 6 -43.48 -32.05 30.05
CA LEU A 6 -43.90 -31.88 28.65
C LEU A 6 -45.24 -31.12 28.65
N LEU A 7 -45.49 -30.25 27.67
CA LEU A 7 -46.77 -30.24 26.94
C LEU A 7 -46.69 -29.39 25.66
N LEU A 8 -47.22 -30.00 24.59
CA LEU A 8 -47.78 -29.50 23.31
C LEU A 8 -48.10 -27.99 23.27
N GLY A 9 -47.94 -27.23 22.19
CA GLY A 9 -48.00 -27.53 20.76
C GLY A 9 -49.07 -26.63 20.12
N ILE A 10 -48.74 -25.84 19.09
CA ILE A 10 -49.66 -25.28 18.08
C ILE A 10 -48.81 -25.02 16.83
N ALA A 11 -49.18 -25.66 15.72
CA ALA A 11 -48.68 -25.38 14.38
C ALA A 11 -49.55 -24.28 13.75
N ALA A 12 -48.92 -23.28 13.14
CA ALA A 12 -49.57 -22.30 12.26
C ALA A 12 -48.89 -22.33 10.88
N PRO A 13 -49.64 -22.18 9.78
CA PRO A 13 -49.08 -22.24 8.43
C PRO A 13 -48.54 -20.86 8.03
N LEU A 14 -47.24 -20.76 7.77
CA LEU A 14 -46.69 -19.59 7.07
C LEU A 14 -46.85 -19.78 5.56
N CYS A 15 -47.74 -19.00 4.96
CA CYS A 15 -47.70 -18.66 3.55
C CYS A 15 -46.39 -17.92 3.25
N MET A 16 -45.47 -18.56 2.53
CA MET A 16 -44.37 -17.85 1.87
C MET A 16 -44.84 -17.38 0.49
N THR A 17 -45.08 -16.08 0.37
CA THR A 17 -45.10 -15.39 -0.92
C THR A 17 -43.66 -15.22 -1.39
N ALA A 18 -43.33 -15.84 -2.54
CA ALA A 18 -42.05 -15.69 -3.20
C ALA A 18 -41.90 -14.24 -3.73
N ALA A 19 -40.99 -13.48 -3.13
CA ALA A 19 -40.45 -12.27 -3.72
C ALA A 19 -39.25 -12.66 -4.58
N VAL A 20 -39.31 -12.34 -5.87
CA VAL A 20 -38.21 -12.46 -6.82
C VAL A 20 -37.21 -11.35 -6.50
N GLY A 21 -36.22 -11.66 -5.66
CA GLY A 21 -35.05 -10.82 -5.41
C GLY A 21 -33.86 -11.40 -6.17
N CYS A 22 -33.22 -10.58 -7.01
CA CYS A 22 -31.94 -10.90 -7.65
C CYS A 22 -30.90 -11.22 -6.56
N ALA A 23 -30.56 -12.49 -6.41
CA ALA A 23 -29.40 -12.92 -5.64
C ALA A 23 -28.13 -12.59 -6.43
N PRO A 24 -27.07 -12.08 -5.80
CA PRO A 24 -25.75 -12.08 -6.42
C PRO A 24 -25.33 -13.54 -6.69
N GLU A 25 -24.80 -13.79 -7.88
CA GLU A 25 -24.24 -15.10 -8.23
C GLU A 25 -23.17 -15.50 -7.20
N PRO A 26 -23.15 -16.76 -6.73
CA PRO A 26 -22.04 -17.24 -5.93
C PRO A 26 -20.79 -17.23 -6.80
N GLU A 27 -19.79 -16.45 -6.40
CA GLU A 27 -18.45 -16.51 -6.98
C GLU A 27 -17.97 -17.96 -6.88
N ARG A 28 -17.71 -18.52 -8.06
CA ARG A 28 -17.27 -19.89 -8.24
C ARG A 28 -15.81 -19.96 -7.79
N GLU A 29 -15.56 -20.41 -6.57
CA GLU A 29 -14.23 -20.81 -6.13
C GLU A 29 -13.76 -21.97 -7.03
N GLU A 30 -12.94 -21.66 -8.03
CA GLU A 30 -12.16 -22.68 -8.73
C GLU A 30 -11.07 -23.19 -7.76
N GLU A 31 -11.41 -24.24 -7.03
CA GLU A 31 -10.44 -25.09 -6.32
C GLU A 31 -9.53 -25.80 -7.34
N VAL A 32 -8.53 -25.07 -7.84
CA VAL A 32 -7.35 -25.70 -8.46
C VAL A 32 -6.38 -26.01 -7.35
N SER A 33 -6.47 -27.21 -6.76
CA SER A 33 -5.40 -27.75 -5.94
C SER A 33 -4.18 -27.97 -6.83
N PRO A 34 -3.05 -27.23 -6.67
CA PRO A 34 -1.85 -27.54 -7.41
C PRO A 34 -1.22 -28.76 -6.75
N VAL A 35 -1.08 -29.84 -7.53
CA VAL A 35 -0.13 -30.90 -7.23
C VAL A 35 1.20 -30.22 -6.94
N ALA A 36 1.68 -30.32 -5.70
CA ALA A 36 2.96 -29.77 -5.29
C ALA A 36 4.07 -30.53 -6.00
N THR A 37 4.38 -30.15 -7.23
CA THR A 37 5.66 -30.50 -7.85
C THR A 37 6.75 -29.89 -7.00
N ASP A 38 7.64 -30.73 -6.49
CA ASP A 38 8.78 -30.31 -5.68
C ASP A 38 9.52 -29.18 -6.41
N ARG A 39 9.52 -28.00 -5.78
CA ARG A 39 10.09 -26.78 -6.35
C ARG A 39 11.60 -26.95 -6.45
N GLN A 40 12.10 -27.25 -7.64
CA GLN A 40 13.52 -27.47 -7.85
C GLN A 40 14.26 -26.15 -8.06
N SER A 41 15.29 -25.95 -7.25
CA SER A 41 16.24 -24.86 -7.44
C SER A 41 17.18 -25.20 -8.61
N LEU A 42 17.47 -24.20 -9.44
CA LEU A 42 18.15 -24.41 -10.71
C LEU A 42 19.02 -23.22 -11.10
N VAL A 43 20.28 -23.53 -11.42
CA VAL A 43 21.21 -22.68 -12.17
C VAL A 43 21.55 -23.37 -13.49
N LEU A 44 21.40 -22.65 -14.59
CA LEU A 44 21.83 -23.09 -15.92
C LEU A 44 22.90 -22.14 -16.46
N THR A 45 24.05 -22.67 -16.85
CA THR A 45 25.14 -21.89 -17.47
C THR A 45 25.13 -22.05 -18.99
N GLY A 46 25.75 -21.10 -19.70
CA GLY A 46 25.88 -21.17 -21.16
C GLY A 46 24.57 -20.98 -21.92
N GLN A 47 23.53 -20.43 -21.28
CA GLN A 47 22.22 -20.25 -21.88
C GLN A 47 22.24 -19.10 -22.87
N LYS A 48 21.63 -19.30 -24.04
CA LYS A 48 21.53 -18.28 -25.08
C LYS A 48 20.19 -17.56 -24.98
N PHE A 49 20.24 -16.24 -25.09
CA PHE A 49 19.05 -15.43 -25.32
C PHE A 49 18.99 -15.00 -26.79
N VAL A 50 17.79 -15.02 -27.36
CA VAL A 50 17.47 -14.47 -28.68
C VAL A 50 16.40 -13.39 -28.57
N VAL A 51 16.43 -12.45 -29.51
CA VAL A 51 15.41 -11.41 -29.60
C VAL A 51 14.16 -11.99 -30.26
N ASN A 52 13.01 -11.83 -29.62
CA ASN A 52 11.70 -12.13 -30.18
C ASN A 52 10.90 -10.84 -30.35
N SER A 53 10.65 -10.45 -31.61
CA SER A 53 9.92 -9.23 -31.95
C SER A 53 8.44 -9.27 -31.57
N VAL A 54 7.87 -10.45 -31.29
CA VAL A 54 6.49 -10.59 -30.81
C VAL A 54 6.35 -10.08 -29.37
N MET A 55 7.44 -10.02 -28.60
CA MET A 55 7.45 -9.53 -27.22
C MET A 55 7.69 -8.01 -27.12
N ASN A 56 7.57 -7.26 -28.22
CA ASN A 56 7.79 -5.81 -28.19
C ASN A 56 6.78 -5.13 -27.25
N GLY A 57 7.28 -4.42 -26.24
CA GLY A 57 6.48 -3.79 -25.18
C GLY A 57 6.58 -4.49 -23.82
N ASP A 58 7.08 -5.72 -23.78
CA ASP A 58 7.23 -6.52 -22.55
C ASP A 58 8.71 -6.64 -22.15
N ASP A 59 9.37 -5.51 -21.91
CA ASP A 59 10.83 -5.43 -21.72
C ASP A 59 11.33 -6.05 -20.38
N GLU A 60 10.39 -6.44 -19.53
CA GLU A 60 10.62 -7.04 -18.22
C GLU A 60 10.37 -8.55 -18.20
N ARG A 61 9.78 -9.08 -19.29
CA ARG A 61 9.47 -10.49 -19.42
C ARG A 61 10.48 -11.23 -20.27
N CYS A 62 10.62 -12.50 -19.96
CA CYS A 62 11.39 -13.46 -20.74
C CYS A 62 10.57 -14.74 -20.93
N ARG A 63 10.69 -15.34 -22.12
CA ARG A 63 10.18 -16.70 -22.34
C ARG A 63 11.31 -17.69 -22.15
N VAL A 64 10.98 -18.77 -21.46
CA VAL A 64 11.92 -19.86 -21.20
C VAL A 64 11.60 -21.04 -22.12
N PRO A 65 12.58 -21.90 -22.47
CA PRO A 65 12.34 -23.13 -23.22
C PRO A 65 11.16 -23.95 -22.66
N SER A 66 10.33 -24.51 -23.55
CA SER A 66 9.11 -25.24 -23.15
C SER A 66 9.38 -26.41 -22.21
N SER A 67 10.50 -27.10 -22.38
CA SER A 67 10.94 -28.18 -21.48
C SER A 67 11.17 -27.69 -20.05
N LEU A 68 11.70 -26.48 -19.87
CA LEU A 68 11.97 -25.90 -18.55
C LEU A 68 10.72 -25.29 -17.90
N LEU A 69 9.81 -24.74 -18.71
CA LEU A 69 8.52 -24.23 -18.22
C LEU A 69 7.61 -25.37 -17.75
N THR A 70 7.46 -26.40 -18.60
CA THR A 70 6.56 -27.55 -18.33
C THR A 70 7.06 -28.46 -17.22
N ALA A 71 8.37 -28.61 -17.08
CA ALA A 71 8.97 -29.31 -15.93
C ALA A 71 8.88 -28.50 -14.61
N GLY A 72 8.43 -27.24 -14.67
CA GLY A 72 8.25 -26.38 -13.49
C GLY A 72 9.56 -25.81 -12.94
N ASN A 73 10.67 -25.91 -13.67
CA ASN A 73 11.97 -25.36 -13.28
C ASN A 73 11.94 -23.83 -13.26
N PHE A 74 11.37 -23.21 -14.30
CA PHE A 74 11.11 -21.77 -14.35
C PHE A 74 9.62 -21.56 -14.50
N GLN A 75 8.95 -21.17 -13.42
CA GLN A 75 7.49 -21.03 -13.39
C GLN A 75 7.06 -19.66 -13.89
N ALA A 76 5.94 -19.60 -14.61
CA ALA A 76 5.36 -18.35 -15.05
C ALA A 76 5.07 -17.39 -13.88
N ASN A 77 5.15 -16.09 -14.16
CA ASN A 77 4.96 -15.00 -13.20
C ASN A 77 5.92 -15.05 -12.00
N ARG A 78 7.13 -15.58 -12.22
CA ARG A 78 8.23 -15.54 -11.24
C ARG A 78 9.46 -14.90 -11.86
N GLN A 79 10.26 -14.28 -11.01
CA GLN A 79 11.50 -13.67 -11.41
C GLN A 79 12.61 -14.72 -11.50
N LEU A 80 13.48 -14.58 -12.51
CA LEU A 80 14.76 -15.26 -12.61
C LEU A 80 15.91 -14.24 -12.72
N LEU A 81 17.10 -14.66 -12.33
CA LEU A 81 18.34 -13.89 -12.43
C LEU A 81 19.02 -14.17 -13.76
N ILE A 82 19.61 -13.13 -14.36
CA ILE A 82 20.48 -13.23 -15.54
C ILE A 82 21.86 -12.76 -15.13
N ARG A 83 22.87 -13.62 -15.26
CA ARG A 83 24.25 -13.35 -14.83
C ARG A 83 25.26 -13.63 -15.95
N ARG A 84 26.41 -12.96 -15.87
CA ARG A 84 27.59 -13.30 -16.68
C ARG A 84 28.81 -13.30 -15.77
N GLY A 85 29.34 -14.49 -15.49
CA GLY A 85 30.28 -14.68 -14.40
C GLY A 85 29.63 -14.26 -13.08
N THR A 86 30.32 -13.46 -12.27
CA THR A 86 29.81 -12.94 -10.99
C THR A 86 28.96 -11.68 -11.14
N THR A 87 28.79 -11.15 -12.35
CA THR A 87 28.05 -9.91 -12.59
C THR A 87 26.58 -10.21 -12.84
N LEU A 88 25.70 -9.67 -12.00
CA LEU A 88 24.26 -9.59 -12.27
C LEU A 88 24.03 -8.66 -13.46
N ARG A 89 23.29 -9.13 -14.47
CA ARG A 89 23.02 -8.39 -15.71
C ARG A 89 21.58 -7.91 -15.80
N GLY A 90 20.67 -8.72 -15.28
CA GLY A 90 19.28 -8.34 -15.20
C GLY A 90 18.43 -9.33 -14.42
N ILE A 91 17.17 -8.97 -14.28
CA ILE A 91 16.10 -9.82 -13.75
C ILE A 91 15.01 -9.89 -14.83
N CYS A 92 14.26 -10.96 -14.95
CA CYS A 92 13.05 -10.95 -15.78
C CYS A 92 11.94 -11.78 -15.16
N THR A 93 10.70 -11.39 -15.41
CA THR A 93 9.51 -12.20 -15.11
C THR A 93 9.34 -13.26 -16.20
N VAL A 94 9.22 -14.52 -15.81
CA VAL A 94 8.94 -15.61 -16.74
C VAL A 94 7.51 -15.46 -17.28
N ASP A 95 7.39 -15.35 -18.60
CA ASP A 95 6.12 -15.29 -19.32
C ASP A 95 5.35 -16.64 -19.18
N VAL A 96 4.02 -16.57 -19.24
CA VAL A 96 3.15 -17.75 -19.32
C VAL A 96 3.33 -18.50 -20.65
N VAL A 97 3.80 -17.81 -21.68
CA VAL A 97 4.08 -18.39 -23.00
C VAL A 97 5.53 -18.90 -23.05
N ALA A 98 5.71 -20.17 -23.43
CA ALA A 98 7.04 -20.75 -23.64
C ALA A 98 7.75 -20.15 -24.86
N SER A 99 9.09 -20.26 -24.87
CA SER A 99 9.92 -19.93 -26.02
C SER A 99 9.61 -20.85 -27.21
N THR A 100 9.64 -20.26 -28.40
CA THR A 100 9.42 -20.98 -29.67
C THR A 100 10.71 -21.43 -30.35
N SER A 101 11.84 -20.81 -30.01
CA SER A 101 13.15 -21.10 -30.57
C SER A 101 13.90 -22.23 -29.87
N GLY A 102 13.45 -22.62 -28.66
CA GLY A 102 14.18 -23.53 -27.78
C GLY A 102 15.33 -22.87 -26.99
N ASP A 103 15.67 -21.61 -27.32
CA ASP A 103 16.53 -20.73 -26.54
C ASP A 103 15.68 -19.89 -25.55
N PHE A 104 16.30 -19.08 -24.68
CA PHE A 104 15.56 -18.06 -23.94
C PHE A 104 15.21 -16.90 -24.89
N GLU A 105 14.04 -16.29 -24.73
CA GLU A 105 13.58 -15.18 -25.58
C GLU A 105 13.25 -13.94 -24.76
N MET A 106 13.55 -12.76 -25.30
CA MET A 106 13.13 -11.47 -24.76
C MET A 106 12.80 -10.49 -25.89
N SER A 107 12.13 -9.38 -25.54
CA SER A 107 12.01 -8.23 -26.43
C SER A 107 13.39 -7.68 -26.82
N SER A 108 13.45 -6.90 -27.90
CA SER A 108 14.70 -6.25 -28.32
C SER A 108 15.28 -5.35 -27.22
N ALA A 109 14.44 -4.54 -26.57
CA ALA A 109 14.88 -3.65 -25.50
C ALA A 109 15.26 -4.43 -24.23
N GLY A 110 14.48 -5.43 -23.81
CA GLY A 110 14.82 -6.31 -22.70
C GLY A 110 16.17 -7.00 -22.91
N PHE A 111 16.41 -7.54 -24.10
CA PHE A 111 17.69 -8.17 -24.46
C PHE A 111 18.87 -7.19 -24.38
N LEU A 112 18.73 -5.97 -24.93
CA LEU A 112 19.79 -4.96 -24.91
C LEU A 112 20.10 -4.47 -23.50
N ASN A 113 19.09 -4.36 -22.64
CA ASN A 113 19.24 -3.84 -21.29
C ASN A 113 19.68 -4.90 -20.28
N ARG A 114 19.28 -6.18 -20.44
CA ARG A 114 19.44 -7.22 -19.42
C ARG A 114 20.43 -8.33 -19.81
N VAL A 115 20.74 -8.49 -21.09
CA VAL A 115 21.63 -9.57 -21.59
C VAL A 115 22.88 -9.02 -22.26
N ARG A 116 22.73 -8.21 -23.31
CA ARG A 116 23.88 -7.75 -24.11
C ARG A 116 24.66 -6.66 -23.38
N ILE A 117 23.98 -5.59 -22.97
CA ILE A 117 24.54 -4.35 -22.41
C ILE A 117 25.67 -3.78 -23.30
N ILE A 118 25.35 -2.73 -24.05
CA ILE A 118 26.32 -2.06 -24.92
C ILE A 118 27.52 -1.58 -24.09
N GLY A 119 28.73 -1.85 -24.58
CA GLY A 119 29.98 -1.50 -23.89
C GLY A 119 30.50 -2.57 -22.93
N ASP A 120 29.83 -3.71 -22.79
CA ASP A 120 30.36 -4.83 -22.00
C ASP A 120 31.54 -5.52 -22.70
N PRO A 121 32.77 -5.45 -22.15
CA PRO A 121 33.96 -6.04 -22.76
C PRO A 121 33.89 -7.57 -22.82
N SER A 122 33.03 -8.21 -22.03
CA SER A 122 32.88 -9.67 -22.00
C SER A 122 32.09 -10.25 -23.19
N LEU A 123 31.42 -9.40 -23.98
CA LEU A 123 30.67 -9.81 -25.17
C LEU A 123 31.54 -10.47 -26.26
N THR A 124 32.83 -10.18 -26.28
CA THR A 124 33.77 -10.72 -27.28
C THR A 124 34.26 -12.13 -26.93
N ALA A 125 34.16 -12.56 -25.67
CA ALA A 125 34.75 -13.81 -25.19
C ALA A 125 33.77 -15.00 -25.11
N THR A 126 32.47 -14.75 -24.87
CA THR A 126 31.47 -15.82 -24.62
C THR A 126 30.22 -15.73 -25.50
N GLY A 127 30.15 -14.74 -26.41
CA GLY A 127 28.93 -14.45 -27.17
C GLY A 127 27.78 -14.01 -26.25
N ASN A 128 26.54 -14.16 -26.71
CA ASN A 128 25.34 -13.82 -25.93
C ASN A 128 24.93 -14.93 -24.93
N THR A 129 25.90 -15.70 -24.44
CA THR A 129 25.62 -16.74 -23.44
C THR A 129 25.68 -16.15 -22.02
N VAL A 130 24.80 -16.63 -21.16
CA VAL A 130 24.61 -16.17 -19.77
C VAL A 130 24.33 -17.36 -18.85
N GLU A 131 24.45 -17.11 -17.55
CA GLU A 131 23.86 -17.94 -16.51
C GLU A 131 22.44 -17.43 -16.23
N VAL A 132 21.50 -18.36 -16.04
CA VAL A 132 20.14 -18.07 -15.55
C VAL A 132 19.85 -18.90 -14.31
N ALA A 133 19.22 -18.28 -13.31
CA ALA A 133 18.95 -18.93 -12.04
C ALA A 133 17.57 -18.55 -11.47
N ASN A 134 16.89 -19.51 -10.84
CA ASN A 134 15.69 -19.26 -10.03
C ASN A 134 15.99 -19.23 -8.51
N GLU A 135 17.28 -19.28 -8.16
CA GLU A 135 17.80 -19.33 -6.81
C GLU A 135 18.92 -18.30 -6.63
N TYR A 136 19.05 -17.72 -5.44
CA TYR A 136 20.14 -16.78 -5.13
C TYR A 136 21.47 -17.51 -4.88
N ALA A 137 21.43 -18.74 -4.35
CA ALA A 137 22.57 -19.61 -4.08
C ALA A 137 22.21 -21.07 -4.35
N ALA A 138 23.17 -21.87 -4.79
CA ALA A 138 22.94 -23.26 -5.18
C ALA A 138 22.37 -24.11 -4.02
N GLY A 139 21.25 -24.79 -4.28
CA GLY A 139 20.57 -25.68 -3.34
C GLY A 139 19.64 -24.98 -2.35
N THR A 140 19.38 -23.68 -2.52
CA THR A 140 18.36 -22.99 -1.71
C THR A 140 16.98 -23.19 -2.32
N ALA A 141 15.92 -23.15 -1.50
CA ALA A 141 14.56 -23.18 -2.04
C ALA A 141 14.39 -22.06 -3.10
N PRO A 142 13.62 -22.26 -4.18
CA PRO A 142 13.49 -21.26 -5.23
C PRO A 142 13.10 -19.89 -4.68
N GLY A 143 13.87 -18.89 -5.05
CA GLY A 143 13.88 -17.54 -4.50
C GLY A 143 15.15 -16.83 -4.96
N ILE A 144 15.02 -15.66 -5.59
CA ILE A 144 16.15 -14.99 -6.24
C ILE A 144 16.86 -13.98 -5.34
N ALA A 145 16.29 -13.66 -4.18
CA ALA A 145 16.83 -12.69 -3.25
C ALA A 145 17.55 -13.36 -2.08
N GLU A 146 18.81 -12.97 -1.85
CA GLU A 146 19.57 -13.33 -0.66
C GLU A 146 19.00 -12.57 0.56
N PRO A 147 18.68 -13.23 1.68
CA PRO A 147 18.23 -12.54 2.87
C PRO A 147 19.27 -11.54 3.39
N ALA A 148 18.87 -10.30 3.59
CA ALA A 148 19.71 -9.27 4.20
C ALA A 148 19.56 -9.27 5.72
N SER A 149 20.67 -9.04 6.42
CA SER A 149 20.69 -8.99 7.89
C SER A 149 20.23 -7.65 8.47
N SER A 150 20.22 -6.59 7.64
CA SER A 150 19.79 -5.23 8.01
C SER A 150 19.40 -4.44 6.76
N LEU A 151 18.77 -3.27 6.96
CA LEU A 151 18.53 -2.31 5.88
C LEU A 151 19.83 -1.86 5.23
N THR A 152 20.86 -1.56 6.02
CA THR A 152 22.19 -1.20 5.50
C THR A 152 22.75 -2.34 4.65
N ASP A 153 22.61 -3.59 5.07
CA ASP A 153 23.08 -4.75 4.31
C ASP A 153 22.38 -4.89 2.96
N ALA A 154 21.05 -4.70 2.90
CA ALA A 154 20.33 -4.64 1.62
C ALA A 154 20.81 -3.46 0.75
N ASN A 155 20.95 -2.28 1.35
CA ASN A 155 21.28 -1.05 0.63
C ASN A 155 22.70 -1.03 0.06
N THR A 156 23.70 -1.43 0.85
CA THR A 156 25.13 -1.23 0.52
C THR A 156 25.88 -2.50 0.14
N ASN A 157 25.35 -3.69 0.42
CA ASN A 157 26.04 -4.97 0.18
C ASN A 157 25.29 -5.86 -0.82
N SER A 158 24.64 -5.26 -1.81
CA SER A 158 23.90 -5.95 -2.87
C SER A 158 24.65 -6.01 -4.20
N SER A 159 25.93 -5.62 -4.27
CA SER A 159 26.74 -5.63 -5.49
C SER A 159 26.71 -6.97 -6.20
N GLY A 160 26.30 -6.97 -7.48
CA GLY A 160 26.15 -8.18 -8.29
C GLY A 160 25.10 -9.18 -7.80
N LYS A 161 24.17 -8.74 -6.93
CA LYS A 161 23.18 -9.60 -6.26
C LYS A 161 21.84 -8.90 -6.10
N VAL A 162 20.84 -9.69 -5.72
CA VAL A 162 19.56 -9.22 -5.19
C VAL A 162 19.53 -9.61 -3.72
N LYS A 163 19.24 -8.63 -2.85
CA LYS A 163 19.04 -8.80 -1.42
C LYS A 163 17.63 -8.40 -1.04
N GLU A 164 17.10 -9.08 -0.03
CA GLU A 164 15.77 -8.79 0.53
C GLU A 164 15.90 -8.61 2.05
N TYR A 165 15.52 -7.44 2.54
CA TYR A 165 15.36 -7.21 3.97
C TYR A 165 13.87 -7.24 4.32
N THR A 166 13.53 -8.00 5.36
CA THR A 166 12.17 -8.10 5.89
C THR A 166 12.20 -8.07 7.39
N ALA A 167 11.42 -7.17 7.99
CA ALA A 167 11.22 -7.14 9.44
C ALA A 167 9.75 -6.86 9.76
N ARG A 168 9.19 -7.66 10.66
CA ARG A 168 7.81 -7.55 11.13
C ARG A 168 7.73 -7.97 12.59
N ALA A 169 7.69 -6.99 13.49
CA ALA A 169 7.35 -7.25 14.88
C ALA A 169 5.90 -7.75 15.00
N SER A 170 5.58 -8.49 16.06
CA SER A 170 4.22 -9.01 16.29
C SER A 170 3.16 -7.92 16.46
N GLY A 171 3.58 -6.71 16.87
CA GLY A 171 2.72 -5.53 17.02
C GLY A 171 2.59 -4.67 15.76
N ALA A 172 3.26 -5.03 14.66
CA ALA A 172 3.30 -4.18 13.48
C ALA A 172 1.95 -4.17 12.75
N GLN A 173 1.44 -2.97 12.44
CA GLN A 173 0.14 -2.78 11.79
C GLN A 173 0.25 -2.21 10.37
N VAL A 174 1.42 -1.69 10.00
CA VAL A 174 1.68 -1.12 8.68
C VAL A 174 3.01 -1.65 8.16
N ALA A 175 3.05 -2.09 6.91
CA ALA A 175 4.31 -2.34 6.21
C ALA A 175 4.67 -1.16 5.31
N TYR A 176 5.92 -0.72 5.35
CA TYR A 176 6.48 0.26 4.42
C TYR A 176 7.45 -0.44 3.47
N THR A 177 7.28 -0.23 2.16
CA THR A 177 7.94 -1.06 1.16
C THR A 177 8.76 -0.30 0.14
N VAL A 178 9.83 -0.95 -0.33
CA VAL A 178 10.77 -0.43 -1.33
C VAL A 178 11.06 -1.53 -2.36
N PRO A 179 10.18 -1.72 -3.34
CA PRO A 179 10.38 -2.74 -4.38
C PRO A 179 11.51 -2.36 -5.35
N HIS A 180 11.73 -1.06 -5.57
CA HIS A 180 12.59 -0.56 -6.64
C HIS A 180 13.70 0.34 -6.09
N PRO A 181 14.77 -0.22 -5.51
CA PRO A 181 15.72 0.59 -4.75
C PRO A 181 16.61 1.51 -5.61
N PHE A 182 16.59 1.35 -6.94
CA PHE A 182 17.21 2.25 -7.91
C PHE A 182 16.35 3.50 -8.21
N GLU A 183 15.09 3.53 -7.77
CA GLU A 183 14.27 4.75 -7.68
C GLU A 183 14.77 5.55 -6.49
N LYS A 184 15.82 6.34 -6.76
CA LYS A 184 16.69 6.92 -5.75
C LYS A 184 15.91 7.58 -4.61
N TYR A 185 16.34 7.31 -3.39
CA TYR A 185 15.80 7.87 -2.14
C TYR A 185 14.50 7.27 -1.61
N THR A 186 13.84 6.35 -2.33
CA THR A 186 12.69 5.60 -1.78
C THR A 186 13.11 4.70 -0.61
N PHE A 187 14.33 4.15 -0.68
CA PHE A 187 14.91 3.33 0.40
C PHE A 187 15.01 4.12 1.71
N GLU A 188 15.52 5.34 1.64
CA GLU A 188 15.68 6.25 2.77
C GLU A 188 14.33 6.67 3.39
N GLN A 189 13.24 6.72 2.62
CA GLN A 189 11.90 6.99 3.17
C GLN A 189 11.39 5.84 4.03
N ALA A 190 11.47 4.60 3.52
CA ALA A 190 11.04 3.44 4.29
C ALA A 190 11.95 3.20 5.51
N GLU A 191 13.26 3.40 5.35
CA GLU A 191 14.22 3.34 6.46
C GLU A 191 13.91 4.38 7.54
N LEU A 192 13.65 5.63 7.17
CA LEU A 192 13.27 6.70 8.09
C LEU A 192 12.06 6.31 8.94
N ILE A 193 11.02 5.75 8.31
CA ILE A 193 9.78 5.38 9.00
C ILE A 193 9.98 4.13 9.88
N HIS A 194 10.62 3.09 9.34
CA HIS A 194 10.86 1.85 10.08
C HIS A 194 11.72 2.10 11.31
N ASN A 195 12.81 2.86 11.18
CA ASN A 195 13.70 3.15 12.29
C ASN A 195 13.07 4.05 13.37
N ALA A 196 12.05 4.85 13.02
CA ALA A 196 11.33 5.67 13.99
C ALA A 196 10.50 4.84 14.97
N ASP A 197 9.89 3.73 14.51
CA ASP A 197 9.21 2.75 15.37
C ASP A 197 9.16 1.37 14.72
N PRO A 198 10.16 0.50 14.96
CA PRO A 198 10.22 -0.84 14.35
C PRO A 198 9.21 -1.83 14.97
N VAL A 199 8.54 -1.46 16.06
CA VAL A 199 7.50 -2.30 16.70
C VAL A 199 6.17 -2.12 15.96
N ARG A 200 5.85 -0.90 15.53
CA ARG A 200 4.61 -0.57 14.80
C ARG A 200 4.75 -0.70 13.29
N ASN A 201 5.95 -0.43 12.77
CA ASN A 201 6.22 -0.32 11.34
C ASN A 201 7.02 -1.51 10.85
N ALA A 202 6.36 -2.43 10.17
CA ALA A 202 7.03 -3.47 9.42
C ALA A 202 7.68 -2.89 8.15
N ILE A 203 8.61 -3.63 7.57
CA ILE A 203 9.30 -3.24 6.34
C ILE A 203 9.57 -4.44 5.45
N TRP A 204 9.44 -4.21 4.15
CA TRP A 204 9.94 -5.09 3.10
C TRP A 204 10.72 -4.24 2.10
N ALA A 205 12.02 -4.48 1.97
CA ALA A 205 12.89 -3.67 1.13
C ALA A 205 13.80 -4.55 0.28
N LEU A 206 13.91 -4.21 -1.00
CA LEU A 206 14.87 -4.84 -1.90
C LEU A 206 16.16 -4.02 -1.97
N GLY A 207 17.27 -4.71 -2.13
CA GLY A 207 18.56 -4.15 -2.50
C GLY A 207 19.06 -4.83 -3.76
N ILE A 208 19.41 -4.10 -4.80
CA ILE A 208 19.84 -4.69 -6.07
C ILE A 208 21.07 -3.95 -6.58
N ASP A 209 22.17 -4.68 -6.74
CA ASP A 209 23.42 -4.16 -7.31
C ASP A 209 23.88 -2.83 -6.69
N ASN A 210 23.87 -2.74 -5.36
CA ASN A 210 24.16 -1.54 -4.56
C ASN A 210 23.27 -0.33 -4.91
N ASN A 211 22.06 -0.58 -5.42
CA ASN A 211 21.05 0.43 -5.70
C ASN A 211 21.56 1.52 -6.66
N VAL A 212 22.47 1.15 -7.56
CA VAL A 212 23.12 2.08 -8.49
C VAL A 212 22.08 2.69 -9.44
N SER A 213 22.08 4.02 -9.56
CA SER A 213 21.20 4.74 -10.49
C SER A 213 21.44 4.35 -11.95
N GLY A 214 20.39 4.43 -12.77
CA GLY A 214 20.48 4.11 -14.20
C GLY A 214 20.45 2.59 -14.49
N THR A 215 20.14 1.78 -13.49
CA THR A 215 19.96 0.33 -13.64
C THR A 215 18.49 -0.09 -13.74
N LEU A 216 17.56 0.88 -13.76
CA LEU A 216 16.11 0.67 -13.87
C LEU A 216 15.78 -0.33 -14.99
N ASN A 217 16.27 -0.08 -16.21
CA ASN A 217 15.99 -0.93 -17.36
C ASN A 217 16.57 -2.37 -17.25
N ARG A 218 17.45 -2.62 -16.28
CA ARG A 218 18.09 -3.93 -16.05
C ARG A 218 17.36 -4.76 -15.01
N TYR A 219 16.86 -4.11 -13.97
CA TYR A 219 16.43 -4.78 -12.74
C TYR A 219 14.99 -4.48 -12.37
N HIS A 220 14.36 -3.44 -12.93
CA HIS A 220 12.96 -3.12 -12.67
C HIS A 220 12.06 -4.28 -13.11
N ILE A 221 11.08 -4.56 -12.26
CA ILE A 221 10.00 -5.52 -12.45
C ILE A 221 8.76 -4.81 -11.93
N THR A 222 7.78 -4.60 -12.80
CA THR A 222 6.54 -3.90 -12.47
C THR A 222 5.89 -4.51 -11.23
N ALA A 223 5.36 -3.65 -10.35
CA ALA A 223 4.82 -4.06 -9.04
C ALA A 223 3.75 -5.16 -9.10
N ALA A 224 2.99 -5.25 -10.20
CA ALA A 224 1.99 -6.30 -10.45
C ALA A 224 2.57 -7.66 -10.83
N GLU A 225 3.87 -7.74 -11.10
CA GLU A 225 4.58 -8.96 -11.50
C GLU A 225 5.53 -9.47 -10.41
N ILE A 226 5.81 -8.68 -9.37
CA ILE A 226 6.69 -9.08 -8.27
C ILE A 226 6.07 -10.27 -7.53
N SER A 227 6.78 -11.39 -7.50
CA SER A 227 6.26 -12.63 -6.93
C SER A 227 6.79 -12.87 -5.52
N GLY A 228 5.89 -13.09 -4.56
CA GLY A 228 6.27 -13.54 -3.21
C GLY A 228 6.96 -14.92 -3.19
N ALA A 229 6.91 -15.68 -4.29
CA ALA A 229 7.68 -16.91 -4.43
C ALA A 229 9.14 -16.65 -4.85
N SER A 230 9.41 -15.54 -5.54
CA SER A 230 10.75 -15.09 -5.90
C SER A 230 11.42 -14.28 -4.79
N PHE A 231 10.60 -13.66 -3.93
CA PHE A 231 10.97 -12.83 -2.79
C PHE A 231 10.32 -13.40 -1.52
N PRO A 232 10.96 -14.37 -0.85
CA PRO A 232 10.34 -15.10 0.26
C PRO A 232 9.86 -14.21 1.43
N GLY A 233 10.56 -13.10 1.70
CA GLY A 233 10.14 -12.11 2.69
C GLY A 233 8.81 -11.46 2.34
N LEU A 234 8.62 -11.04 1.08
CA LEU A 234 7.31 -10.61 0.56
C LEU A 234 6.28 -11.73 0.65
N GLY A 235 6.66 -12.97 0.30
CA GLY A 235 5.81 -14.15 0.42
C GLY A 235 5.25 -14.34 1.84
N SER A 236 6.02 -13.99 2.87
CA SER A 236 5.55 -14.03 4.27
C SER A 236 4.43 -13.01 4.56
N PHE A 237 4.46 -11.83 3.95
CA PHE A 237 3.37 -10.86 4.06
C PHE A 237 2.16 -11.24 3.21
N ILE A 238 2.35 -11.85 2.03
CA ILE A 238 1.21 -12.29 1.22
C ILE A 238 0.46 -13.44 1.92
N SER A 239 1.19 -14.39 2.51
CA SER A 239 0.60 -15.52 3.25
C SER A 239 0.02 -15.12 4.61
N SER A 240 0.55 -14.08 5.23
CA SER A 240 0.02 -13.48 6.46
C SER A 240 -0.12 -11.99 6.24
N GLN A 241 -1.26 -11.56 5.72
CA GLN A 241 -1.47 -10.16 5.36
C GLN A 241 -1.28 -9.22 6.56
N ILE A 242 -0.81 -8.01 6.28
CA ILE A 242 -0.72 -6.91 7.25
C ILE A 242 -1.92 -5.97 7.08
N THR A 243 -2.35 -5.32 8.15
CA THR A 243 -3.56 -4.48 8.12
C THR A 243 -3.48 -3.39 7.05
N ASN A 244 -2.33 -2.73 6.92
CA ASN A 244 -2.08 -1.72 5.89
C ASN A 244 -0.68 -1.90 5.30
N ALA A 245 -0.51 -1.54 4.02
CA ALA A 245 0.78 -1.52 3.36
C ALA A 245 0.95 -0.23 2.54
N VAL A 246 2.16 0.31 2.51
CA VAL A 246 2.54 1.52 1.81
C VAL A 246 3.78 1.24 0.97
N SER A 247 3.72 1.47 -0.34
CA SER A 247 4.89 1.36 -1.22
C SER A 247 5.37 2.71 -1.70
N PHE A 248 6.68 2.97 -1.52
CA PHE A 248 7.34 4.16 -2.05
C PHE A 248 7.95 3.87 -3.41
N HIS A 249 7.58 4.70 -4.37
CA HIS A 249 8.09 4.68 -5.73
C HIS A 249 8.59 6.05 -6.16
N GLY A 250 9.47 6.04 -7.16
CA GLY A 250 10.01 7.21 -7.84
C GLY A 250 9.85 7.11 -9.34
N GLU A 251 9.63 8.25 -9.98
CA GLU A 251 9.27 8.29 -11.40
C GLU A 251 9.84 9.53 -12.10
N LEU A 252 9.85 9.54 -13.44
CA LEU A 252 10.30 10.66 -14.28
C LEU A 252 9.41 10.97 -15.49
N SER A 253 8.39 10.16 -15.75
CA SER A 253 7.65 10.15 -17.02
C SER A 253 6.27 10.80 -16.94
N CYS A 254 5.72 10.96 -15.74
CA CYS A 254 4.35 11.37 -15.56
C CYS A 254 4.23 12.77 -14.97
N THR A 255 3.95 13.73 -15.86
CA THR A 255 3.99 15.17 -15.55
C THR A 255 2.71 15.73 -14.93
N THR A 256 1.74 14.87 -14.56
CA THR A 256 0.43 15.32 -14.04
C THR A 256 0.50 15.83 -12.60
N SER A 257 1.49 15.38 -11.82
CA SER A 257 1.70 15.80 -10.43
C SER A 257 3.05 15.32 -9.89
N GLU A 258 3.58 16.05 -8.92
CA GLU A 258 4.86 15.75 -8.29
C GLU A 258 4.75 14.63 -7.24
N VAL A 259 3.58 14.46 -6.61
CA VAL A 259 3.25 13.29 -5.78
C VAL A 259 1.92 12.71 -6.23
N ARG A 260 1.81 11.38 -6.28
CA ARG A 260 0.55 10.68 -6.50
C ARG A 260 0.30 9.65 -5.41
N VAL A 261 -0.95 9.60 -4.98
CA VAL A 261 -1.46 8.69 -3.97
C VAL A 261 -2.39 7.69 -4.65
N GLY A 262 -1.85 6.52 -4.94
CA GLY A 262 -2.53 5.40 -5.59
C GLY A 262 -2.74 4.22 -4.64
N GLY A 263 -2.90 3.04 -5.21
CA GLY A 263 -3.24 1.79 -4.53
C GLY A 263 -4.73 1.50 -4.53
N ALA A 264 -5.10 0.28 -4.15
CA ALA A 264 -6.50 -0.16 -4.11
C ALA A 264 -7.23 0.20 -2.79
N ILE A 265 -6.55 0.87 -1.85
CA ILE A 265 -7.22 1.49 -0.70
C ILE A 265 -8.28 2.53 -1.16
N GLU A 266 -9.33 2.71 -0.35
CA GLU A 266 -10.53 3.42 -0.76
C GLU A 266 -10.21 4.86 -1.24
N PRO A 267 -10.85 5.38 -2.30
CA PRO A 267 -10.55 6.71 -2.84
C PRO A 267 -10.59 7.83 -1.80
N ALA A 268 -11.56 7.79 -0.87
CA ALA A 268 -11.64 8.75 0.22
C ALA A 268 -10.36 8.73 1.07
N PHE A 269 -9.83 7.55 1.38
CA PHE A 269 -8.58 7.41 2.14
C PHE A 269 -7.39 8.01 1.40
N ARG A 270 -7.28 7.75 0.08
CA ARG A 270 -6.23 8.35 -0.77
C ARG A 270 -6.32 9.88 -0.79
N GLN A 271 -7.52 10.44 -0.86
CA GLN A 271 -7.72 11.89 -0.72
C GLN A 271 -7.19 12.42 0.61
N GLY A 272 -7.55 11.78 1.74
CA GLY A 272 -7.06 12.19 3.06
C GLY A 272 -5.54 12.19 3.17
N VAL A 273 -4.89 11.12 2.68
CA VAL A 273 -3.42 11.05 2.62
C VAL A 273 -2.84 12.18 1.76
N ALA A 274 -3.42 12.46 0.59
CA ALA A 274 -2.96 13.54 -0.29
C ALA A 274 -3.12 14.93 0.34
N GLU A 275 -4.23 15.17 1.06
CA GLU A 275 -4.48 16.41 1.80
C GLU A 275 -3.39 16.63 2.86
N ILE A 276 -3.06 15.60 3.64
CA ILE A 276 -2.02 15.65 4.67
C ILE A 276 -0.62 15.82 4.08
N ILE A 277 -0.29 15.16 2.97
CA ILE A 277 0.99 15.37 2.27
C ILE A 277 1.11 16.80 1.77
N ARG A 278 0.05 17.35 1.18
CA ARG A 278 0.04 18.71 0.65
C ARG A 278 0.20 19.75 1.75
N GLU A 279 -0.48 19.57 2.87
CA GLU A 279 -0.33 20.41 4.06
C GLU A 279 1.11 20.39 4.57
N GLU A 280 1.72 19.20 4.66
CA GLU A 280 3.10 19.05 5.16
C GLU A 280 4.14 19.65 4.21
N LEU A 281 3.96 19.50 2.90
CA LEU A 281 4.83 20.11 1.89
C LEU A 281 4.75 21.65 1.93
N ASN A 282 3.56 22.19 2.23
CA ASN A 282 3.28 23.62 2.33
C ASN A 282 3.84 24.44 1.15
N ASP A 283 3.70 23.91 -0.06
CA ASP A 283 4.21 24.50 -1.29
C ASP A 283 3.10 24.44 -2.36
N PRO A 284 2.44 25.56 -2.68
CA PRO A 284 1.33 25.57 -3.63
C PRO A 284 1.77 25.31 -5.07
N THR A 285 3.08 25.31 -5.36
CA THR A 285 3.60 24.97 -6.69
C THR A 285 3.70 23.47 -6.92
N LEU A 286 3.64 22.67 -5.85
CA LEU A 286 3.65 21.22 -5.92
C LEU A 286 2.22 20.68 -5.97
N ARG A 287 1.98 19.78 -6.92
CA ARG A 287 0.70 19.09 -7.07
C ARG A 287 0.83 17.74 -6.41
N VAL A 288 -0.07 17.48 -5.47
CA VAL A 288 -0.38 16.14 -4.98
C VAL A 288 -1.65 15.69 -5.69
N HIS A 289 -1.71 14.45 -6.13
CA HIS A 289 -2.88 13.89 -6.80
C HIS A 289 -3.26 12.56 -6.17
N TRP A 290 -4.55 12.21 -6.18
CA TRP A 290 -5.02 10.95 -5.57
C TRP A 290 -6.09 10.21 -6.37
N SER A 291 -6.68 10.83 -7.41
CA SER A 291 -7.74 10.18 -8.18
C SER A 291 -7.19 9.07 -9.08
N SER A 292 -8.02 8.09 -9.42
CA SER A 292 -7.66 6.98 -10.30
C SER A 292 -7.59 7.40 -11.77
N GLY A 293 -7.04 6.54 -12.64
CA GLY A 293 -7.02 6.79 -14.09
C GLY A 293 -5.90 7.71 -14.54
N ILE A 294 -4.97 8.03 -13.65
CA ILE A 294 -3.68 8.61 -14.01
C ILE A 294 -2.61 7.52 -14.08
N CYS A 295 -1.43 7.88 -14.60
CA CYS A 295 -0.27 7.01 -14.65
C CYS A 295 0.00 6.32 -13.30
N PHE A 296 0.37 5.04 -13.34
CA PHE A 296 0.85 4.30 -12.18
C PHE A 296 -0.09 4.34 -10.96
N ASP A 297 -1.40 4.21 -11.18
CA ASP A 297 -2.40 4.32 -10.09
C ASP A 297 -2.31 3.19 -9.05
N GLY A 298 -1.61 2.10 -9.36
CA GLY A 298 -1.34 1.00 -8.45
C GLY A 298 -2.58 0.21 -8.01
N THR A 299 -3.72 0.33 -8.70
CA THR A 299 -5.02 -0.24 -8.26
C THR A 299 -5.20 -1.73 -8.57
N ALA A 300 -4.34 -2.32 -9.40
CA ALA A 300 -4.46 -3.72 -9.77
C ALA A 300 -4.39 -4.65 -8.54
N PRO A 301 -5.28 -5.65 -8.39
CA PRO A 301 -5.22 -6.59 -7.27
C PRO A 301 -3.90 -7.39 -7.21
N THR A 302 -3.27 -7.60 -8.36
CA THR A 302 -1.98 -8.28 -8.48
C THR A 302 -0.79 -7.41 -8.07
N ASN A 303 -0.97 -6.09 -7.89
CA ASN A 303 0.06 -5.24 -7.32
C ASN A 303 0.40 -5.72 -5.91
N PHE A 304 1.68 -6.03 -5.67
CA PHE A 304 2.11 -6.68 -4.43
C PHE A 304 1.68 -5.92 -3.16
N VAL A 305 1.63 -4.57 -3.21
CA VAL A 305 1.22 -3.76 -2.04
C VAL A 305 -0.26 -3.99 -1.68
N ASN A 306 -1.10 -4.25 -2.67
CA ASN A 306 -2.48 -4.65 -2.46
C ASN A 306 -2.52 -6.11 -1.99
N ALA A 307 -1.82 -7.02 -2.66
CA ALA A 307 -1.83 -8.45 -2.31
C ALA A 307 -1.36 -8.74 -0.87
N MET A 308 -0.41 -7.94 -0.34
CA MET A 308 0.13 -8.12 1.01
C MET A 308 -0.72 -7.49 2.12
N SER A 309 -1.72 -6.67 1.77
CA SER A 309 -2.56 -5.97 2.73
C SER A 309 -3.93 -6.62 2.87
N VAL A 310 -4.49 -6.56 4.08
CA VAL A 310 -5.83 -7.08 4.37
C VAL A 310 -6.84 -6.41 3.44
N ASN A 311 -7.70 -7.23 2.81
CA ASN A 311 -8.71 -6.80 1.84
C ASN A 311 -8.15 -6.05 0.62
N GLY A 312 -6.87 -6.23 0.27
CA GLY A 312 -6.30 -5.59 -0.91
C GLY A 312 -6.04 -4.10 -0.76
N ARG A 313 -6.04 -3.55 0.46
CA ARG A 313 -6.04 -2.10 0.73
C ARG A 313 -4.63 -1.49 0.73
N GLY A 314 -3.84 -1.78 -0.29
CA GLY A 314 -2.51 -1.21 -0.43
C GLY A 314 -2.56 0.27 -0.79
N LEU A 315 -1.59 1.04 -0.30
CA LEU A 315 -1.36 2.44 -0.67
C LEU A 315 -0.05 2.52 -1.48
N GLN A 316 -0.07 3.20 -2.61
CA GLN A 316 1.12 3.42 -3.43
C GLN A 316 1.42 4.92 -3.52
N LEU A 317 2.69 5.29 -3.38
CA LEU A 317 3.16 6.65 -3.57
C LEU A 317 4.12 6.71 -4.74
N GLU A 318 3.74 7.42 -5.79
CA GLU A 318 4.62 7.75 -6.91
C GLU A 318 5.11 9.18 -6.76
N GLN A 319 6.41 9.39 -6.88
CA GLN A 319 7.03 10.68 -6.56
C GLN A 319 7.97 11.12 -7.67
N ASP A 320 7.89 12.40 -8.05
CA ASP A 320 8.84 12.98 -8.99
C ASP A 320 10.27 12.84 -8.44
N SER A 321 11.12 12.18 -9.23
CA SER A 321 12.47 11.82 -8.80
C SER A 321 13.37 13.03 -8.54
N THR A 322 13.01 14.21 -9.06
CA THR A 322 13.82 15.43 -8.99
C THR A 322 13.29 16.40 -7.93
N LEU A 323 12.01 16.79 -8.04
CA LEU A 323 11.37 17.81 -7.24
C LEU A 323 11.00 17.34 -5.83
N ILE A 324 10.65 16.05 -5.69
CA ILE A 324 10.30 15.43 -4.42
C ILE A 324 11.47 14.60 -3.91
N LEU A 325 11.82 13.50 -4.58
CA LEU A 325 12.83 12.57 -4.06
C LEU A 325 14.22 13.22 -4.00
N GLY A 326 14.57 14.04 -5.00
CA GLY A 326 15.83 14.78 -5.06
C GLY A 326 16.02 15.82 -3.96
N ASN A 327 14.94 16.24 -3.28
CA ASN A 327 14.98 17.18 -2.17
C ASN A 327 14.72 16.45 -0.85
N ALA A 328 15.74 16.34 0.01
CA ALA A 328 15.65 15.59 1.26
C ALA A 328 14.54 16.07 2.20
N THR A 329 14.30 17.38 2.29
CA THR A 329 13.23 17.94 3.12
C THR A 329 11.87 17.49 2.61
N ARG A 330 11.59 17.70 1.32
CA ARG A 330 10.29 17.34 0.71
C ARG A 330 10.03 15.85 0.74
N ARG A 331 11.04 15.05 0.42
CA ARG A 331 10.95 13.58 0.51
C ARG A 331 10.61 13.11 1.93
N ASN A 332 11.29 13.66 2.93
CA ASN A 332 11.02 13.31 4.32
C ASN A 332 9.61 13.75 4.74
N GLN A 333 9.17 14.94 4.32
CA GLN A 333 7.81 15.43 4.54
C GLN A 333 6.75 14.47 3.97
N VAL A 334 6.91 13.98 2.74
CA VAL A 334 5.98 12.98 2.16
C VAL A 334 5.92 11.70 3.00
N ALA A 335 7.08 11.19 3.41
CA ALA A 335 7.18 9.98 4.22
C ALA A 335 6.53 10.15 5.61
N THR A 336 6.87 11.23 6.31
CA THR A 336 6.34 11.51 7.66
C THR A 336 4.86 11.87 7.64
N ALA A 337 4.40 12.62 6.64
CA ALA A 337 2.98 12.91 6.42
C ALA A 337 2.18 11.61 6.27
N THR A 338 2.65 10.71 5.41
CA THR A 338 2.03 9.40 5.18
C THR A 338 2.02 8.55 6.45
N LYS A 339 3.17 8.42 7.13
CA LYS A 339 3.27 7.72 8.43
C LYS A 339 2.25 8.26 9.43
N SER A 340 2.15 9.59 9.52
CA SER A 340 1.29 10.25 10.51
C SER A 340 -0.20 9.94 10.34
N VAL A 341 -0.66 9.58 9.14
CA VAL A 341 -2.05 9.13 8.93
C VAL A 341 -2.26 7.79 9.63
N PHE A 342 -1.37 6.83 9.40
CA PHE A 342 -1.48 5.50 10.02
C PHE A 342 -1.21 5.50 11.52
N ASP A 343 -0.30 6.37 12.01
CA ASP A 343 -0.10 6.55 13.45
C ASP A 343 -1.43 6.90 14.14
N CYS A 344 -2.21 7.79 13.54
CA CYS A 344 -3.55 8.18 14.03
C CYS A 344 -4.63 7.11 13.87
N LEU A 345 -4.37 6.01 13.17
CA LEU A 345 -5.27 4.84 13.08
C LEU A 345 -4.91 3.75 14.09
N ILE A 346 -3.63 3.66 14.43
CA ILE A 346 -3.08 2.69 15.38
C ILE A 346 -3.26 3.18 16.81
N ASP A 347 -3.03 4.48 17.04
CA ASP A 347 -3.12 5.06 18.39
C ASP A 347 -4.55 4.96 18.96
N GLY A 348 -4.60 4.86 20.29
CA GLY A 348 -5.85 4.92 21.04
C GLY A 348 -6.47 6.31 20.96
N ALA A 349 -7.77 6.39 21.23
CA ALA A 349 -8.46 7.67 21.31
C ALA A 349 -8.04 8.49 22.54
N ASP A 350 -8.08 9.81 22.40
CA ASP A 350 -7.77 10.78 23.46
C ASP A 350 -8.90 10.84 24.49
N ASN A 351 -10.14 10.59 24.04
CA ASN A 351 -11.23 10.32 24.96
C ASN A 351 -11.22 8.86 25.37
N SER A 352 -11.61 8.55 26.60
CA SER A 352 -11.91 7.16 26.97
C SER A 352 -12.97 6.63 25.98
N PRO A 353 -12.71 5.51 25.29
CA PRO A 353 -13.68 4.95 24.35
C PRO A 353 -14.99 4.73 25.10
N THR A 354 -16.03 5.44 24.68
CA THR A 354 -17.35 5.32 25.29
C THR A 354 -18.24 4.55 24.34
N SER A 355 -18.97 3.58 24.87
CA SER A 355 -20.21 3.11 24.27
C SER A 355 -21.33 3.97 24.86
N THR A 356 -22.13 4.63 24.02
CA THR A 356 -23.29 5.39 24.49
C THR A 356 -24.59 4.79 23.93
N PRO A 357 -25.62 4.57 24.76
CA PRO A 357 -26.93 4.14 24.28
C PRO A 357 -27.75 5.28 23.65
N SER A 358 -27.29 6.53 23.74
CA SER A 358 -28.05 7.71 23.31
C SER A 358 -27.21 8.65 22.45
N THR A 359 -27.80 9.12 21.35
CA THR A 359 -27.45 10.39 20.69
C THR A 359 -28.39 11.49 21.17
N PRO A 360 -27.96 12.77 21.20
CA PRO A 360 -26.67 13.28 20.72
C PRO A 360 -25.50 12.98 21.66
N TRP A 361 -24.29 12.82 21.10
CA TRP A 361 -23.03 12.67 21.83
C TRP A 361 -22.01 13.68 21.31
N SER A 362 -21.20 14.24 22.19
CA SER A 362 -20.13 15.18 21.83
C SER A 362 -18.99 15.12 22.83
N VAL A 363 -17.76 15.28 22.34
CA VAL A 363 -16.55 15.37 23.15
C VAL A 363 -15.65 16.48 22.61
N SER A 364 -14.91 17.13 23.51
CA SER A 364 -13.91 18.14 23.18
C SER A 364 -12.58 17.76 23.83
N SER A 365 -11.47 18.10 23.17
CA SER A 365 -10.13 17.96 23.73
C SER A 365 -9.90 18.85 24.95
N GLY A 366 -10.70 19.91 25.12
CA GLY A 366 -10.59 20.91 26.19
C GLY A 366 -9.33 21.79 26.12
N THR A 367 -8.26 21.31 25.47
CA THR A 367 -6.96 21.97 25.33
C THR A 367 -6.39 21.77 23.92
N ALA A 368 -5.37 22.57 23.58
CA ALA A 368 -4.57 22.41 22.37
C ALA A 368 -3.50 21.30 22.48
N ALA A 369 -3.30 20.75 23.68
CA ALA A 369 -2.42 19.61 23.90
C ALA A 369 -3.20 18.33 23.59
N TYR A 370 -3.24 17.95 22.31
CA TYR A 370 -3.70 16.62 21.90
C TYR A 370 -2.82 15.54 22.55
N ALA A 371 -3.31 14.30 22.66
CA ALA A 371 -2.76 13.30 23.57
C ALA A 371 -1.22 13.27 23.62
N THR A 372 -0.70 13.15 24.85
CA THR A 372 0.72 13.01 25.14
C THR A 372 1.22 11.57 24.97
N SER A 373 0.32 10.62 24.69
CA SER A 373 0.62 9.20 24.50
C SER A 373 0.36 8.79 23.06
N GLY A 374 1.36 8.19 22.39
CA GLY A 374 1.27 7.79 20.99
C GLY A 374 2.13 8.66 20.07
N ASP A 375 2.07 8.36 18.77
CA ASP A 375 2.82 9.07 17.71
C ASP A 375 1.94 10.05 16.92
N CYS A 376 0.62 9.90 17.00
CA CYS A 376 -0.35 10.78 16.38
C CYS A 376 -0.38 12.14 17.09
N LYS A 377 0.06 13.18 16.39
CA LYS A 377 0.04 14.57 16.87
C LYS A 377 -1.29 15.28 16.60
N ARG A 378 -2.42 14.56 16.68
CA ARG A 378 -3.77 15.07 16.35
C ARG A 378 -4.76 14.64 17.41
N TYR A 379 -5.88 15.35 17.52
CA TYR A 379 -6.97 14.92 18.40
C TYR A 379 -7.64 13.68 17.83
N ILE A 380 -7.61 12.56 18.56
CA ILE A 380 -8.33 11.34 18.19
C ILE A 380 -9.56 11.23 19.10
N ALA A 381 -10.75 11.23 18.52
CA ALA A 381 -11.98 10.99 19.24
C ALA A 381 -12.69 9.72 18.72
N GLU A 382 -13.16 8.88 19.62
CA GLU A 382 -13.87 7.63 19.30
C GLU A 382 -15.15 7.43 20.10
N ILE A 383 -16.13 6.81 19.44
CA ILE A 383 -17.41 6.45 20.03
C ILE A 383 -17.94 5.17 19.39
N GLU A 384 -18.60 4.34 20.19
CA GLU A 384 -19.45 3.26 19.71
C GLU A 384 -20.92 3.62 19.96
N VAL A 385 -21.72 3.68 18.89
CA VAL A 385 -23.13 4.08 18.92
C VAL A 385 -24.04 2.97 18.41
N PRO A 386 -25.27 2.83 18.93
CA PRO A 386 -26.25 1.89 18.38
C PRO A 386 -26.67 2.30 16.97
N ASN A 387 -26.96 1.32 16.12
CA ASN A 387 -27.51 1.61 14.80
C ASN A 387 -28.96 2.10 14.91
N VAL A 388 -29.31 3.11 14.11
CA VAL A 388 -30.66 3.72 14.11
C VAL A 388 -31.22 3.84 12.69
N PRO A 389 -32.56 3.86 12.49
CA PRO A 389 -33.15 4.20 11.20
C PRO A 389 -32.68 5.58 10.73
N GLY A 390 -32.12 5.67 9.53
CA GLY A 390 -31.57 6.92 8.98
C GLY A 390 -30.08 7.14 9.25
N GLY A 391 -29.50 6.43 10.23
CA GLY A 391 -28.11 6.59 10.66
C GLY A 391 -27.84 7.89 11.42
N HIS A 392 -26.57 8.12 11.73
CA HIS A 392 -26.09 9.28 12.48
C HIS A 392 -25.43 10.30 11.57
N THR A 393 -25.49 11.56 11.97
CA THR A 393 -24.72 12.65 11.34
C THR A 393 -23.49 12.98 12.17
N LEU A 394 -22.39 13.31 11.49
CA LEU A 394 -21.09 13.55 12.13
C LEU A 394 -20.64 14.99 11.96
N SER A 395 -20.04 15.56 13.00
CA SER A 395 -19.41 16.88 12.93
C SER A 395 -18.18 16.93 13.83
N ALA A 396 -17.10 17.52 13.33
CA ALA A 396 -15.85 17.71 14.05
C ALA A 396 -15.12 18.94 13.51
N GLY A 397 -14.18 19.46 14.30
CA GLY A 397 -13.38 20.63 13.93
C GLY A 397 -12.82 21.36 15.15
N ALA A 398 -12.53 22.65 15.02
CA ALA A 398 -12.10 23.49 16.14
C ALA A 398 -13.27 23.73 17.12
N SER A 399 -13.01 23.59 18.42
CA SER A 399 -14.03 23.68 19.49
C SER A 399 -14.66 25.06 19.62
N THR A 400 -13.95 26.11 19.19
CA THR A 400 -14.52 27.45 19.11
C THR A 400 -14.31 28.01 17.72
N CYS A 401 -15.38 28.57 17.19
CA CYS A 401 -15.38 29.28 15.92
C CYS A 401 -14.69 30.63 16.14
N VAL A 402 -13.52 30.81 15.53
CA VAL A 402 -12.76 32.06 15.53
C VAL A 402 -12.25 32.26 14.12
N ASP A 403 -12.39 33.48 13.60
CA ASP A 403 -11.93 33.84 12.26
C ASP A 403 -10.46 33.45 12.04
N GLY A 404 -10.18 32.88 10.88
CA GLY A 404 -8.84 32.44 10.49
C GLY A 404 -8.36 31.14 11.13
N ARG A 405 -9.15 30.49 12.00
CA ARG A 405 -8.88 29.11 12.39
C ARG A 405 -9.15 28.15 11.24
N THR A 406 -8.42 27.05 11.26
CA THR A 406 -8.60 25.95 10.32
C THR A 406 -8.71 24.63 11.06
N ALA A 407 -9.35 23.65 10.42
CA ALA A 407 -9.30 22.26 10.85
C ALA A 407 -9.22 21.32 9.65
N HIS A 408 -8.32 20.35 9.69
CA HIS A 408 -8.41 19.16 8.85
C HIS A 408 -9.06 18.05 9.66
N VAL A 409 -10.09 17.41 9.10
CA VAL A 409 -10.87 16.37 9.78
C VAL A 409 -10.89 15.12 8.91
N ASP A 410 -10.65 13.97 9.52
CA ASP A 410 -10.92 12.67 8.90
C ASP A 410 -11.90 11.87 9.76
N TYR A 411 -12.99 11.40 9.15
CA TYR A 411 -13.91 10.47 9.79
C TYR A 411 -13.64 9.06 9.32
N TYR A 412 -13.64 8.13 10.28
CA TYR A 412 -13.44 6.72 10.03
C TYR A 412 -14.55 5.88 10.66
N ARG A 413 -14.87 4.78 9.98
CA ARG A 413 -15.70 3.70 10.50
C ARG A 413 -14.86 2.45 10.68
N TRP A 414 -14.99 1.80 11.82
CA TRP A 414 -14.41 0.48 12.03
C TRP A 414 -15.12 -0.56 11.17
N THR A 415 -14.39 -1.39 10.43
CA THR A 415 -14.98 -2.38 9.52
C THR A 415 -15.34 -3.71 10.20
N GLY A 416 -14.95 -3.91 11.45
CA GLY A 416 -15.11 -5.20 12.15
C GLY A 416 -14.04 -6.22 11.81
N VAL A 417 -13.26 -6.00 10.74
CA VAL A 417 -12.21 -6.91 10.25
C VAL A 417 -10.79 -6.34 10.44
N GLY A 418 -10.62 -5.49 11.45
CA GLY A 418 -9.29 -5.07 11.90
C GLY A 418 -8.76 -3.75 11.34
N TYR A 419 -9.55 -2.98 10.59
CA TYR A 419 -9.11 -1.68 10.05
C TYR A 419 -10.18 -0.59 10.06
N TRP A 420 -9.71 0.65 9.86
CA TRP A 420 -10.50 1.85 9.71
C TRP A 420 -10.70 2.19 8.24
N ALA A 421 -11.95 2.36 7.82
CA ALA A 421 -12.31 2.88 6.51
C ALA A 421 -12.63 4.38 6.63
N ARG A 422 -11.98 5.23 5.84
CA ARG A 422 -12.31 6.67 5.80
C ARG A 422 -13.65 6.85 5.10
N ILE A 423 -14.56 7.55 5.75
CA ILE A 423 -15.95 7.75 5.29
C ILE A 423 -16.27 9.21 4.96
N GLY A 424 -15.39 10.14 5.28
CA GLY A 424 -15.56 11.56 5.01
C GLY A 424 -14.46 12.39 5.65
N GLY A 425 -14.54 13.71 5.49
CA GLY A 425 -13.56 14.65 6.01
C GLY A 425 -13.06 15.66 4.98
N GLY A 426 -12.02 16.39 5.36
CA GLY A 426 -11.36 17.42 4.56
C GLY A 426 -11.09 18.68 5.37
N ASN A 427 -10.72 19.75 4.67
CA ASN A 427 -10.39 21.05 5.27
C ASN A 427 -11.63 21.87 5.60
N ILE A 428 -11.58 22.55 6.74
CA ILE A 428 -12.57 23.48 7.26
C ILE A 428 -11.84 24.79 7.59
N THR A 429 -12.37 25.92 7.13
CA THR A 429 -11.91 27.26 7.51
C THR A 429 -13.03 27.95 8.27
N TYR A 430 -12.71 28.60 9.38
CA TYR A 430 -13.68 29.37 10.17
C TYR A 430 -13.61 30.84 9.76
N VAL A 431 -14.77 31.39 9.40
CA VAL A 431 -14.89 32.78 8.91
C VAL A 431 -15.93 33.53 9.73
N ASP A 432 -15.55 34.71 10.21
CA ASP A 432 -16.45 35.66 10.88
C ASP A 432 -16.86 36.76 9.90
N ASP A 433 -18.16 36.89 9.64
CA ASP A 433 -18.72 37.94 8.78
C ASP A 433 -19.03 39.25 9.54
N GLY A 434 -18.65 39.32 10.82
CA GLY A 434 -18.93 40.43 11.73
C GLY A 434 -20.25 40.27 12.51
N THR A 435 -21.03 39.23 12.21
CA THR A 435 -22.28 38.90 12.94
C THR A 435 -22.29 37.46 13.45
N THR A 436 -21.77 36.52 12.66
CA THR A 436 -21.67 35.11 13.02
C THR A 436 -20.39 34.50 12.49
N CYS A 437 -19.72 33.72 13.33
CA CYS A 437 -18.64 32.86 12.87
C CYS A 437 -19.24 31.54 12.34
N SER A 438 -18.83 31.14 11.14
CA SER A 438 -19.31 29.93 10.46
C SER A 438 -18.16 29.05 9.96
N ALA A 439 -18.42 27.74 9.89
CA ALA A 439 -17.50 26.79 9.29
C ALA A 439 -17.70 26.74 7.78
N GLN A 440 -16.65 27.06 7.02
CA GLN A 440 -16.61 26.95 5.57
C GLN A 440 -15.85 25.68 5.19
N LEU A 441 -16.55 24.76 4.54
CA LEU A 441 -15.98 23.50 4.08
C LEU A 441 -15.25 23.71 2.76
N SER A 442 -14.12 23.04 2.58
CA SER A 442 -13.36 23.13 1.33
C SER A 442 -14.22 22.78 0.12
N VAL A 443 -14.24 23.66 -0.87
CA VAL A 443 -14.85 23.47 -2.20
C VAL A 443 -13.79 23.41 -3.29
N GLU A 444 -12.52 23.24 -2.90
CA GLU A 444 -11.42 23.16 -3.84
C GLU A 444 -11.61 21.97 -4.79
N PRO A 445 -11.46 22.15 -6.11
CA PRO A 445 -11.49 21.04 -7.05
C PRO A 445 -10.46 19.96 -6.68
N SER A 446 -10.88 18.69 -6.67
CA SER A 446 -10.09 17.53 -6.22
C SER A 446 -9.84 17.42 -4.71
N TYR A 447 -10.20 18.43 -3.93
CA TYR A 447 -10.03 18.47 -2.46
C TYR A 447 -11.28 18.99 -1.76
N THR A 448 -12.43 18.66 -2.35
CA THR A 448 -13.73 19.02 -1.81
C THR A 448 -13.95 18.23 -0.54
N TYR A 449 -14.48 18.90 0.48
CA TYR A 449 -14.86 18.27 1.73
C TYR A 449 -15.86 17.14 1.45
N LEU A 450 -15.49 15.92 1.87
CA LEU A 450 -16.34 14.75 1.73
C LEU A 450 -17.29 14.71 2.92
N GLN A 451 -18.56 15.04 2.66
CA GLN A 451 -19.60 14.87 3.67
C GLN A 451 -19.71 13.38 4.03
N PRO A 452 -19.51 13.00 5.30
CA PRO A 452 -19.75 11.63 5.70
C PRO A 452 -21.22 11.28 5.44
N SER A 453 -21.46 10.20 4.71
CA SER A 453 -22.82 9.66 4.58
C SER A 453 -23.38 9.31 5.95
N SER A 454 -24.70 9.20 6.10
CA SER A 454 -25.25 8.74 7.38
C SER A 454 -24.70 7.34 7.72
N VAL A 455 -24.18 7.21 8.94
CA VAL A 455 -23.46 6.01 9.39
C VAL A 455 -24.22 5.29 10.50
N GLY A 456 -24.03 3.97 10.61
CA GLY A 456 -24.78 3.18 11.59
C GLY A 456 -26.28 3.15 11.31
N SER A 457 -26.67 3.04 10.03
CA SER A 457 -28.06 2.81 9.67
C SER A 457 -28.44 1.35 9.90
N GLY A 458 -29.59 1.11 10.52
CA GLY A 458 -30.09 -0.24 10.78
C GLY A 458 -30.98 -0.31 12.03
N SER A 459 -31.58 -1.48 12.25
CA SER A 459 -32.43 -1.76 13.43
C SER A 459 -31.70 -2.48 14.57
N THR A 460 -30.47 -2.96 14.33
CA THR A 460 -29.69 -3.76 15.29
C THR A 460 -28.19 -3.49 15.15
N GLY A 461 -27.44 -3.76 16.22
CA GLY A 461 -25.98 -3.67 16.25
C GLY A 461 -25.46 -2.28 16.62
N THR A 462 -24.15 -2.15 16.64
CA THR A 462 -23.43 -0.91 16.92
C THR A 462 -22.49 -0.57 15.78
N THR A 463 -22.16 0.71 15.64
CA THR A 463 -21.11 1.20 14.75
C THR A 463 -20.08 1.95 15.57
N ARG A 464 -18.80 1.56 15.42
CA ARG A 464 -17.68 2.27 16.01
C ARG A 464 -17.13 3.30 15.02
N LEU A 465 -17.04 4.54 15.49
CA LEU A 465 -16.66 5.72 14.73
C LEU A 465 -15.43 6.36 15.36
N ARG A 466 -14.58 6.95 14.50
CA ARG A 466 -13.41 7.73 14.90
C ARG A 466 -13.38 9.03 14.11
N ALA A 467 -13.03 10.13 14.77
CA ALA A 467 -12.63 11.37 14.14
C ALA A 467 -11.17 11.66 14.48
N VAL A 468 -10.38 12.02 13.48
CA VAL A 468 -9.02 12.54 13.66
C VAL A 468 -9.04 14.01 13.25
N VAL A 469 -8.73 14.90 14.17
CA VAL A 469 -8.86 16.36 13.98
C VAL A 469 -7.53 17.05 14.20
N ARG A 470 -7.13 17.83 13.19
CA ARG A 470 -6.00 18.76 13.26
C ARG A 470 -6.56 20.17 13.17
N ALA A 471 -6.86 20.78 14.31
CA ALA A 471 -7.31 22.16 14.39
C ALA A 471 -6.13 23.09 14.75
N SER A 472 -6.04 24.21 14.05
CA SER A 472 -5.02 25.25 14.25
C SER A 472 -5.59 26.67 14.17
N ASP A 473 -4.88 27.61 14.77
CA ASP A 473 -5.09 29.04 14.54
C ASP A 473 -4.33 29.55 13.31
N SER A 474 -4.45 30.85 13.03
CA SER A 474 -3.82 31.50 11.88
C SER A 474 -2.29 31.53 11.94
N SER A 475 -1.69 31.26 13.12
CA SER A 475 -0.24 31.09 13.27
C SER A 475 0.21 29.65 13.02
N GLY A 476 -0.74 28.72 12.85
CA GLY A 476 -0.48 27.28 12.76
C GLY A 476 -0.37 26.59 14.12
N ALA A 477 -0.58 27.30 15.23
CA ALA A 477 -0.57 26.69 16.56
C ALA A 477 -1.84 25.86 16.76
N ALA A 478 -1.71 24.68 17.38
CA ALA A 478 -2.84 23.82 17.68
C ALA A 478 -3.87 24.54 18.57
N VAL A 479 -5.15 24.26 18.37
CA VAL A 479 -6.27 24.79 19.18
C VAL A 479 -7.18 23.66 19.63
N PRO A 480 -8.03 23.82 20.67
CA PRO A 480 -8.94 22.75 21.08
C PRO A 480 -9.85 22.27 19.94
N ALA A 481 -10.11 20.95 19.88
CA ALA A 481 -10.90 20.30 18.84
C ALA A 481 -12.11 19.54 19.43
N PHE A 482 -13.13 19.27 18.63
CA PHE A 482 -14.33 18.54 19.04
C PHE A 482 -14.72 17.45 18.04
N PHE A 483 -15.51 16.48 18.51
CA PHE A 483 -16.23 15.52 17.68
C PHE A 483 -17.63 15.28 18.27
N SER A 484 -18.64 15.29 17.39
CA SER A 484 -20.04 15.13 17.72
C SER A 484 -20.73 14.13 16.78
N VAL A 485 -21.68 13.38 17.34
CA VAL A 485 -22.56 12.43 16.65
C VAL A 485 -24.00 12.75 17.04
N MET A 486 -24.84 13.03 16.05
CA MET A 486 -26.25 13.42 16.22
C MET A 486 -27.19 12.41 15.59
#